data_AF-A0AAU7TC15-F1
#
_entry.id   AF-A0AAU7TC15-F1
#
_cell.length_a   1.000
_cell.length_b   1.000
_cell.length_c   1.000
_cell.angle_alpha   90.00
_cell.angle_beta   90.00
_cell.angle_gamma   90.00
#
_symmetry.space_group_name_H-M   'P 1'
#
loop_
_entity.id
_entity.type
_entity.pdbx_description
1 polymer ?
#
loop_
_entity_poly.entity_id
_entity_poly.type
_entity_poly.pdbx_seq_one_letter_code
_entity_poly.pdbx_strand_id
1 'polypeptide(L)'
;MHWSAGSSGGLFSDDPVKEKLQAGSRRAPDRLVEDAGFAPVSAGIWRHDGYGEPITAVLHDGRLSFHTQHRHPALDDVLRSSQVRGVIRGTDYRGEPEDALRLSGEWMSYRLVQPNPYPLDVEMTRAATRDELQLPAETRSVDPSGFAIGGENSTELILGLTELNGRPVRELEAWMRPFDFDHPSEPRDFQRSEAGFLGPKDSLLGTMARDNEVVRRLGLTHAEVGEAVRMATTASARFGVRDYVGPGEHRYKLESRGSMGVQVSPFGDGGAGSSDYVLTSKRTGSSVGLSDLAGSMIGRYGFYQGAGTPYRSAPEDIVRTFEHLTEKAGGPDRIAQIVNEVDAHFSTLDALARSAAPAERHTSAPGLADTARTDGDGRPAHTTGKQGPDIRGR
;
A
#
# COMPACT_ATOMS: atom_id res chain seq x y z
N MET A 1 -1.66 -5.99 -46.64
CA MET A 1 -1.45 -5.52 -45.25
C MET A 1 -2.58 -4.57 -44.91
N HIS A 2 -3.55 -5.01 -44.11
CA HIS A 2 -4.58 -4.13 -43.57
C HIS A 2 -4.09 -3.62 -42.21
N TRP A 3 -3.65 -2.37 -42.20
CA TRP A 3 -3.26 -1.66 -40.99
C TRP A 3 -4.54 -1.26 -40.24
N SER A 4 -4.69 -1.76 -39.01
CA SER A 4 -5.77 -1.35 -38.12
C SER A 4 -5.43 0.05 -37.60
N ALA A 5 -6.14 1.07 -38.08
CA ALA A 5 -6.08 2.42 -37.51
C ALA A 5 -6.82 2.42 -36.17
N GLY A 6 -6.21 1.80 -35.15
CA GLY A 6 -6.58 2.05 -33.77
C GLY A 6 -6.27 3.50 -33.47
N SER A 7 -7.30 4.33 -33.51
CA SER A 7 -7.26 5.74 -33.11
C SER A 7 -6.85 5.81 -31.64
N SER A 8 -5.55 5.90 -31.39
CA SER A 8 -4.96 6.28 -30.11
C SER A 8 -5.09 7.79 -30.01
N GLY A 9 -6.27 8.22 -29.59
CA GLY A 9 -6.63 9.63 -29.47
C GLY A 9 -5.65 10.38 -28.57
N GLY A 10 -4.90 11.30 -29.20
CA GLY A 10 -4.51 12.60 -28.64
C GLY A 10 -3.56 12.59 -27.46
N LEU A 11 -2.24 12.57 -27.74
CA LEU A 11 -1.22 13.38 -27.04
C LEU A 11 0.18 13.29 -27.65
N PHE A 12 0.40 12.47 -28.66
CA PHE A 12 1.63 12.46 -29.45
C PHE A 12 1.26 12.71 -30.91
N SER A 13 1.42 13.95 -31.37
CA SER A 13 1.43 14.25 -32.80
C SER A 13 2.60 13.51 -33.43
N ASP A 14 2.29 12.58 -34.32
CA ASP A 14 3.10 12.26 -35.49
C ASP A 14 4.57 11.91 -35.20
N ASP A 15 4.78 10.70 -34.67
CA ASP A 15 6.11 10.10 -34.61
C ASP A 15 6.60 9.86 -36.06
N PRO A 16 7.63 10.59 -36.56
CA PRO A 16 8.06 10.53 -37.97
C PRO A 16 8.55 9.13 -38.37
N VAL A 17 8.85 8.28 -37.39
CA VAL A 17 9.17 6.86 -37.58
C VAL A 17 7.94 6.08 -38.02
N LYS A 18 6.78 6.29 -37.38
CA LYS A 18 5.51 5.65 -37.77
C LYS A 18 5.07 6.10 -39.17
N GLU A 19 5.20 7.39 -39.48
CA GLU A 19 4.88 7.92 -40.81
C GLU A 19 5.76 7.32 -41.90
N LYS A 20 7.08 7.20 -41.67
CA LYS A 20 7.99 6.53 -42.63
C LYS A 20 7.62 5.08 -42.89
N LEU A 21 7.18 4.36 -41.86
CA LEU A 21 6.76 2.96 -41.97
C LEU A 21 5.39 2.83 -42.67
N GLN A 22 4.52 3.82 -42.55
CA GLN A 22 3.23 3.87 -43.25
C GLN A 22 3.35 4.31 -44.72
N ALA A 23 4.32 5.17 -45.04
CA ALA A 23 4.45 5.80 -46.36
C ALA A 23 5.08 4.91 -47.45
N GLY A 24 5.57 3.71 -47.13
CA GLY A 24 6.44 2.95 -48.05
C GLY A 24 6.24 1.43 -48.11
N SER A 25 5.87 0.96 -49.31
CA SER A 25 6.53 -0.17 -50.01
C SER A 25 5.93 -1.59 -49.98
N ARG A 26 6.02 -2.27 -51.14
CA ARG A 26 5.88 -3.74 -51.33
C ARG A 26 7.03 -4.55 -50.69
N ARG A 27 7.86 -3.93 -49.85
CA ARG A 27 9.02 -4.56 -49.20
C ARG A 27 8.57 -5.49 -48.07
N ALA A 28 9.41 -6.47 -47.77
CA ALA A 28 9.22 -7.29 -46.58
C ALA A 28 9.22 -6.39 -45.33
N PRO A 29 8.23 -6.51 -44.45
CA PRO A 29 8.05 -5.63 -43.29
C PRO A 29 9.29 -5.56 -42.38
N ASP A 30 10.03 -6.66 -42.24
CA ASP A 30 11.26 -6.72 -41.43
C ASP A 30 12.30 -5.68 -41.87
N ARG A 31 12.52 -5.54 -43.19
CA ARG A 31 13.48 -4.55 -43.72
C ARG A 31 13.04 -3.12 -43.48
N LEU A 32 11.73 -2.86 -43.49
CA LEU A 32 11.21 -1.51 -43.23
C LEU A 32 11.51 -1.10 -41.78
N VAL A 33 11.35 -2.03 -40.84
CA VAL A 33 11.60 -1.80 -39.42
C VAL A 33 13.11 -1.59 -39.15
N GLU A 34 13.97 -2.39 -39.78
CA GLU A 34 15.43 -2.20 -39.71
C GLU A 34 15.89 -0.89 -40.37
N ASP A 35 15.36 -0.55 -41.55
CA ASP A 35 15.64 0.71 -42.26
C ASP A 35 15.21 1.94 -41.42
N ALA A 36 14.21 1.77 -40.54
CA ALA A 36 13.77 2.79 -39.60
C ALA A 36 14.66 2.91 -38.34
N GLY A 37 15.75 2.14 -38.27
CA GLY A 37 16.73 2.20 -37.19
C GLY A 37 16.43 1.28 -36.00
N PHE A 38 15.42 0.41 -36.10
CA PHE A 38 15.19 -0.56 -35.04
C PHE A 38 16.20 -1.72 -35.14
N ALA A 39 16.75 -2.11 -34.00
CA ALA A 39 17.58 -3.30 -33.87
C ALA A 39 16.71 -4.54 -33.61
N PRO A 40 16.92 -5.66 -34.32
CA PRO A 40 16.19 -6.90 -34.05
C PRO A 40 16.51 -7.43 -32.65
N VAL A 41 15.48 -7.80 -31.91
CA VAL A 41 15.60 -8.42 -30.57
C VAL A 41 15.33 -9.92 -30.68
N SER A 42 14.27 -10.29 -31.40
CA SER A 42 13.91 -11.67 -31.71
C SER A 42 13.04 -11.72 -32.96
N ALA A 43 12.64 -12.90 -33.43
CA ALA A 43 11.85 -13.04 -34.65
C ALA A 43 10.54 -12.23 -34.56
N GLY A 44 10.35 -11.29 -35.50
CA GLY A 44 9.18 -10.42 -35.54
C GLY A 44 9.19 -9.30 -34.50
N ILE A 45 10.29 -9.05 -33.78
CA ILE A 45 10.36 -8.03 -32.73
C ILE A 45 11.65 -7.23 -32.85
N TRP A 46 11.51 -5.91 -32.83
CA TRP A 46 12.63 -4.98 -32.91
C TRP A 46 12.50 -3.89 -31.85
N ARG A 47 13.62 -3.29 -31.47
CA ARG A 47 13.68 -2.17 -30.51
C ARG A 47 14.47 -1.01 -31.08
N HIS A 48 13.98 0.20 -30.88
CA HIS A 48 14.64 1.43 -31.29
C HIS A 48 14.87 2.31 -30.06
N ASP A 49 16.12 2.58 -29.72
CA ASP A 49 16.51 3.39 -28.54
C ASP A 49 16.69 4.89 -28.86
N GLY A 50 16.45 5.32 -30.10
CA GLY A 50 16.57 6.73 -30.48
C GLY A 50 15.40 7.59 -29.99
N TYR A 51 15.66 8.90 -29.84
CA TYR A 51 14.72 9.94 -29.36
C TYR A 51 14.39 9.94 -27.86
N GLY A 52 15.19 9.26 -27.04
CA GLY A 52 15.13 9.36 -25.57
C GLY A 52 14.15 8.38 -24.90
N GLU A 53 13.27 7.73 -25.66
CA GLU A 53 12.34 6.70 -25.18
C GLU A 53 12.41 5.46 -26.08
N PRO A 54 12.82 4.27 -25.59
CA PRO A 54 12.81 3.07 -26.41
C PRO A 54 11.41 2.67 -26.88
N ILE A 55 11.32 2.35 -28.17
CA ILE A 55 10.11 1.86 -28.84
C ILE A 55 10.34 0.40 -29.22
N THR A 56 9.39 -0.48 -28.89
CA THR A 56 9.40 -1.88 -29.33
C THR A 56 8.40 -2.08 -30.45
N ALA A 57 8.87 -2.43 -31.64
CA ALA A 57 8.05 -2.78 -32.80
C ALA A 57 7.83 -4.30 -32.84
N VAL A 58 6.61 -4.73 -33.16
CA VAL A 58 6.23 -6.15 -33.17
C VAL A 58 5.46 -6.45 -34.44
N LEU A 59 5.97 -7.33 -35.29
CA LEU A 59 5.31 -7.85 -36.47
C LEU A 59 4.73 -9.24 -36.18
N HIS A 60 3.42 -9.34 -36.13
CA HIS A 60 2.70 -10.59 -35.91
C HIS A 60 1.56 -10.72 -36.93
N ASP A 61 1.44 -11.88 -37.59
CA ASP A 61 0.45 -12.13 -38.64
C ASP A 61 0.37 -11.03 -39.73
N GLY A 62 1.53 -10.47 -40.08
CA GLY A 62 1.65 -9.39 -41.06
C GLY A 62 1.13 -8.04 -40.59
N ARG A 63 0.85 -7.88 -39.29
CA ARG A 63 0.49 -6.62 -38.63
C ARG A 63 1.63 -6.14 -37.77
N LEU A 64 2.02 -4.89 -37.93
CA LEU A 64 3.07 -4.25 -37.13
C LEU A 64 2.43 -3.35 -36.07
N SER A 65 2.73 -3.58 -34.80
CA SER A 65 2.36 -2.74 -33.65
C SER A 65 3.61 -2.11 -33.01
N PHE A 66 3.43 -1.02 -32.26
CA PHE A 66 4.54 -0.26 -31.66
C PHE A 66 4.26 0.05 -30.20
N HIS A 67 5.00 -0.59 -29.30
CA HIS A 67 4.90 -0.40 -27.86
C HIS A 67 5.93 0.65 -27.40
N THR A 68 5.46 1.82 -26.99
CA THR A 68 6.29 2.89 -26.42
C THR A 68 6.52 2.67 -24.93
N GLN A 69 7.54 3.34 -24.38
CA GLN A 69 7.90 3.23 -22.98
C GLN A 69 6.81 3.72 -22.01
N HIS A 70 6.90 3.21 -20.78
CA HIS A 70 6.14 3.74 -19.65
C HIS A 70 6.88 4.97 -19.13
N ARG A 71 6.16 6.02 -18.69
CA ARG A 71 6.78 7.15 -17.98
C ARG A 71 7.37 6.80 -16.59
N HIS A 72 7.38 5.53 -16.20
CA HIS A 72 7.77 5.11 -14.86
C HIS A 72 9.12 4.39 -14.92
N PRO A 73 10.21 4.99 -14.40
CA PRO A 73 11.58 4.47 -14.56
C PRO A 73 11.75 3.01 -14.10
N ALA A 74 11.04 2.60 -13.04
CA ALA A 74 11.11 1.22 -12.55
C ALA A 74 10.63 0.17 -13.56
N LEU A 75 9.65 0.51 -14.40
CA LEU A 75 9.14 -0.39 -15.42
C LEU A 75 10.09 -0.43 -16.62
N ASP A 76 10.80 0.66 -16.90
CA ASP A 76 11.74 0.73 -18.01
C ASP A 76 12.89 -0.27 -17.87
N ASP A 77 13.44 -0.43 -16.67
CA ASP A 77 14.52 -1.39 -16.42
C ASP A 77 14.05 -2.84 -16.62
N VAL A 78 12.85 -3.15 -16.13
CA VAL A 78 12.23 -4.46 -16.33
C VAL A 78 11.96 -4.68 -17.82
N LEU A 79 11.41 -3.70 -18.53
CA LEU A 79 11.11 -3.80 -19.96
C LEU A 79 12.37 -3.98 -20.80
N ARG A 80 13.44 -3.27 -20.44
CA ARG A 80 14.73 -3.35 -21.13
C ARG A 80 15.37 -4.72 -20.96
N SER A 81 15.32 -5.29 -19.76
CA SER A 81 15.93 -6.57 -19.42
C SER A 81 15.05 -7.79 -19.74
N SER A 82 13.75 -7.60 -19.99
CA SER A 82 12.82 -8.69 -20.25
C SER A 82 12.97 -9.29 -21.66
N GLN A 83 12.91 -10.62 -21.72
CA GLN A 83 12.82 -11.37 -22.97
C GLN A 83 11.38 -11.36 -23.47
N VAL A 84 11.20 -11.10 -24.76
CA VAL A 84 9.88 -11.26 -25.38
C VAL A 84 9.63 -12.73 -25.66
N ARG A 85 8.57 -13.28 -25.05
CA ARG A 85 8.17 -14.69 -25.21
C ARG A 85 7.28 -14.90 -26.42
N GLY A 86 6.57 -13.86 -26.84
CA GLY A 86 5.73 -13.87 -28.02
C GLY A 86 4.58 -12.87 -27.94
N VAL A 87 3.75 -12.89 -28.97
CA VAL A 87 2.47 -12.17 -29.00
C VAL A 87 1.38 -13.11 -28.52
N ILE A 88 0.56 -12.64 -27.59
CA ILE A 88 -0.61 -13.34 -27.08
C ILE A 88 -1.84 -12.48 -27.32
N ARG A 89 -3.00 -13.11 -27.42
CA ARG A 89 -4.27 -12.41 -27.50
C ARG A 89 -4.79 -12.17 -26.09
N GLY A 90 -4.92 -10.92 -25.70
CA GLY A 90 -5.53 -10.53 -24.43
C GLY A 90 -6.79 -9.71 -24.67
N THR A 91 -7.26 -9.05 -23.62
CA THR A 91 -8.29 -8.02 -23.73
C THR A 91 -7.72 -6.66 -23.35
N ASP A 92 -8.22 -5.62 -24.00
CA ASP A 92 -8.00 -4.23 -23.61
C ASP A 92 -8.81 -3.86 -22.35
N TYR A 93 -8.77 -2.59 -21.95
CA TYR A 93 -9.51 -2.09 -20.78
C TYR A 93 -11.04 -2.06 -20.99
N ARG A 94 -11.53 -2.23 -22.22
CA ARG A 94 -12.96 -2.34 -22.58
C ARG A 94 -13.41 -3.80 -22.68
N GLY A 95 -12.50 -4.76 -22.55
CA GLY A 95 -12.78 -6.18 -22.71
C GLY A 95 -12.69 -6.66 -24.16
N GLU A 96 -12.27 -5.81 -25.10
CA GLU A 96 -12.14 -6.15 -26.51
C GLU A 96 -10.84 -6.92 -26.76
N PRO A 97 -10.82 -7.93 -27.64
CA PRO A 97 -9.60 -8.67 -27.95
C PRO A 97 -8.51 -7.78 -28.55
N GLU A 98 -7.31 -7.79 -27.97
CA GLU A 98 -6.15 -7.04 -28.45
C GLU A 98 -4.87 -7.88 -28.39
N ASP A 99 -3.98 -7.65 -29.36
CA ASP A 99 -2.64 -8.25 -29.35
C ASP A 99 -1.81 -7.65 -28.23
N ALA A 100 -1.09 -8.52 -27.52
CA ALA A 100 -0.33 -8.14 -26.35
C ALA A 100 1.02 -8.84 -26.33
N LEU A 101 2.02 -8.16 -25.81
CA LEU A 101 3.35 -8.74 -25.64
C LEU A 101 3.41 -9.53 -24.34
N ARG A 102 3.72 -10.84 -24.42
CA ARG A 102 4.13 -11.60 -23.23
C ARG A 102 5.62 -11.41 -23.04
N LEU A 103 5.98 -10.82 -21.92
CA LEU A 103 7.34 -10.56 -21.50
C LEU A 103 7.70 -11.46 -20.31
N SER A 104 8.98 -11.82 -20.23
CA SER A 104 9.56 -12.60 -19.14
C SER A 104 10.86 -11.94 -18.74
N GLY A 105 10.86 -11.33 -17.56
CA GLY A 105 12.06 -10.93 -16.86
C GLY A 105 12.63 -12.08 -16.03
N GLU A 106 13.59 -11.73 -15.17
CA GLU A 106 14.25 -12.69 -14.28
C GLU A 106 13.33 -13.17 -13.15
N TRP A 107 12.54 -12.27 -12.58
CA TRP A 107 11.72 -12.54 -11.39
C TRP A 107 10.21 -12.46 -11.63
N MET A 108 9.79 -12.03 -12.83
CA MET A 108 8.38 -11.99 -13.20
C MET A 108 8.13 -12.15 -14.70
N SER A 109 6.91 -12.59 -15.03
CA SER A 109 6.36 -12.59 -16.38
C SER A 109 5.08 -11.77 -16.40
N TYR A 110 4.85 -11.01 -17.47
CA TYR A 110 3.74 -10.07 -17.56
C TYR A 110 3.31 -9.84 -19.00
N ARG A 111 2.11 -9.30 -19.17
CA ARG A 111 1.53 -8.90 -20.45
C ARG A 111 1.57 -7.38 -20.58
N LEU A 112 1.94 -6.87 -21.75
CA LEU A 112 1.75 -5.46 -22.12
C LEU A 112 0.73 -5.34 -23.23
N VAL A 113 -0.22 -4.44 -23.05
CA VAL A 113 -1.31 -4.17 -24.00
C VAL A 113 -1.24 -2.69 -24.35
N GLN A 114 -1.48 -2.32 -25.60
CA GLN A 114 -1.57 -0.91 -25.93
C GLN A 114 -2.94 -0.32 -25.57
N PRO A 115 -3.05 1.00 -25.47
CA PRO A 115 -1.98 1.94 -25.12
C PRO A 115 -1.64 1.88 -23.61
N ASN A 116 -2.09 0.84 -22.89
CA ASN A 116 -1.94 0.74 -21.44
C ASN A 116 -0.46 0.58 -21.06
N PRO A 117 0.14 1.56 -20.37
CA PRO A 117 1.55 1.48 -20.05
C PRO A 117 1.81 0.42 -18.97
N TYR A 118 0.80 0.05 -18.16
CA TYR A 118 0.99 -0.84 -17.01
C TYR A 118 1.06 -2.32 -17.41
N PRO A 119 1.97 -3.09 -16.80
CA PRO A 119 1.94 -4.55 -16.84
C PRO A 119 0.58 -5.09 -16.40
N LEU A 120 0.06 -6.04 -17.17
CA LEU A 120 -1.12 -6.83 -16.85
C LEU A 120 -0.70 -8.28 -16.61
N ASP A 121 -1.53 -9.02 -15.89
CA ASP A 121 -1.34 -10.46 -15.66
C ASP A 121 0.08 -10.79 -15.16
N VAL A 122 0.55 -9.97 -14.21
CA VAL A 122 1.89 -10.07 -13.64
C VAL A 122 1.96 -11.27 -12.71
N GLU A 123 2.86 -12.17 -13.04
CA GLU A 123 3.16 -13.40 -12.31
C GLU A 123 4.61 -13.35 -11.86
N MET A 124 4.84 -13.40 -10.54
CA MET A 124 6.19 -13.57 -10.00
C MET A 124 6.66 -15.02 -10.14
N THR A 125 7.84 -15.21 -10.72
CA THR A 125 8.47 -16.52 -10.89
C THR A 125 9.32 -16.92 -9.68
N ARG A 126 9.84 -15.93 -8.96
CA ARG A 126 10.57 -16.05 -7.68
C ARG A 126 10.36 -14.80 -6.84
N ALA A 127 10.84 -14.80 -5.60
CA ALA A 127 10.91 -13.59 -4.80
C ALA A 127 11.77 -12.51 -5.47
N ALA A 128 11.26 -11.28 -5.48
CA ALA A 128 12.03 -10.11 -5.89
C ALA A 128 13.00 -9.70 -4.78
N THR A 129 14.11 -9.09 -5.16
CA THR A 129 15.05 -8.43 -4.25
C THR A 129 14.65 -6.98 -4.01
N ARG A 130 15.24 -6.35 -2.99
CA ARG A 130 15.04 -4.92 -2.70
C ARG A 130 15.40 -4.03 -3.88
N ASP A 131 16.51 -4.32 -4.53
CA ASP A 131 17.04 -3.53 -5.65
C ASP A 131 16.13 -3.65 -6.87
N GLU A 132 15.61 -4.86 -7.15
CA GLU A 132 14.63 -5.08 -8.22
C GLU A 132 13.32 -4.32 -8.00
N LEU A 133 12.89 -4.20 -6.74
CA LEU A 133 11.74 -3.37 -6.38
C LEU A 133 12.09 -1.88 -6.22
N GLN A 134 13.36 -1.50 -6.36
CA GLN A 134 13.89 -0.15 -6.15
C GLN A 134 13.45 0.44 -4.80
N LEU A 135 13.56 -0.36 -3.75
CA LEU A 135 13.27 0.09 -2.39
C LEU A 135 14.42 0.96 -1.88
N PRO A 136 14.14 2.13 -1.29
CA PRO A 136 15.18 2.94 -0.68
C PRO A 136 15.84 2.18 0.46
N ALA A 137 17.13 2.46 0.70
CA ALA A 137 17.82 1.99 1.89
C ALA A 137 17.08 2.51 3.13
N GLU A 138 16.96 1.67 4.17
CA GLU A 138 16.39 2.13 5.43
C GLU A 138 17.37 3.04 6.13
N THR A 139 16.95 4.28 6.38
CA THR A 139 17.70 5.23 7.18
C THR A 139 17.46 4.94 8.66
N ARG A 140 18.55 4.69 9.39
CA ARG A 140 18.53 4.64 10.85
C ARG A 140 18.95 5.98 11.42
N SER A 141 18.20 6.46 12.41
CA SER A 141 18.53 7.67 13.16
C SER A 141 18.06 7.55 14.60
N VAL A 142 18.59 8.39 15.48
CA VAL A 142 18.12 8.49 16.87
C VAL A 142 17.51 9.87 17.05
N ASP A 143 16.25 9.90 17.44
CA ASP A 143 15.50 11.11 17.78
C ASP A 143 16.03 11.74 19.09
N PRO A 144 15.88 13.06 19.34
CA PRO A 144 16.30 13.69 20.59
C PRO A 144 15.71 13.04 21.86
N SER A 145 14.54 12.40 21.77
CA SER A 145 13.96 11.59 22.86
C SER A 145 14.74 10.31 23.19
N GLY A 146 15.74 9.94 22.38
CA GLY A 146 16.46 8.67 22.45
C GLY A 146 15.81 7.54 21.64
N PHE A 147 14.65 7.78 21.03
CA PHE A 147 13.98 6.79 20.19
C PHE A 147 14.78 6.49 18.91
N ALA A 148 15.08 5.22 18.66
CA ALA A 148 15.77 4.78 17.45
C ALA A 148 14.79 4.55 16.29
N ILE A 149 14.78 5.44 15.31
CA ILE A 149 14.00 5.33 14.07
C ILE A 149 14.70 4.29 13.17
N GLY A 150 13.96 3.27 12.72
CA GLY A 150 14.51 2.13 11.98
C GLY A 150 15.35 1.19 12.83
N GLY A 151 15.24 1.30 14.17
CA GLY A 151 15.99 0.53 15.15
C GLY A 151 15.11 -0.18 16.16
N GLU A 152 15.74 -0.84 17.14
CA GLU A 152 15.07 -1.49 18.25
C GLU A 152 14.96 -0.54 19.44
N ASN A 153 13.79 -0.53 20.08
CA ASN A 153 13.51 0.30 21.25
C ASN A 153 13.07 -0.59 22.42
N SER A 154 13.40 -0.18 23.65
CA SER A 154 12.86 -0.87 24.83
C SER A 154 11.41 -0.47 25.07
N THR A 155 10.63 -1.39 25.63
CA THR A 155 9.22 -1.13 25.97
C THR A 155 9.12 0.01 26.99
N GLU A 156 10.07 0.09 27.92
CA GLU A 156 10.17 1.18 28.91
C GLU A 156 10.47 2.53 28.27
N LEU A 157 11.36 2.57 27.27
CA LEU A 157 11.65 3.79 26.52
C LEU A 157 10.38 4.27 25.80
N ILE A 158 9.68 3.38 25.09
CA ILE A 158 8.45 3.70 24.36
C ILE A 158 7.40 4.29 25.31
N LEU A 159 7.14 3.64 26.45
CA LEU A 159 6.18 4.11 27.44
C LEU A 159 6.56 5.45 28.09
N GLY A 160 7.86 5.78 28.11
CA GLY A 160 8.40 7.01 28.68
C GLY A 160 8.50 8.19 27.73
N LEU A 161 8.15 8.04 26.44
CA LEU A 161 8.28 9.12 25.46
C LEU A 161 7.33 10.27 25.78
N THR A 162 7.85 11.50 25.77
CA THR A 162 7.05 12.73 25.82
C THR A 162 6.89 13.38 24.44
N GLU A 163 7.83 13.08 23.54
CA GLU A 163 7.85 13.51 22.15
C GLU A 163 8.33 12.37 21.25
N LEU A 164 7.96 12.42 19.97
CA LEU A 164 8.40 11.49 18.94
C LEU A 164 8.55 12.23 17.61
N ASN A 165 9.73 12.14 16.99
CA ASN A 165 10.08 12.86 15.77
C ASN A 165 9.84 14.39 15.90
N GLY A 166 10.25 14.96 17.04
CA GLY A 166 10.09 16.38 17.35
C GLY A 166 8.66 16.86 17.59
N ARG A 167 7.67 15.96 17.74
CA ARG A 167 6.27 16.30 18.05
C ARG A 167 5.89 15.79 19.45
N PRO A 168 5.22 16.59 20.30
CA PRO A 168 4.68 16.10 21.56
C PRO A 168 3.73 14.93 21.33
N VAL A 169 3.86 13.84 22.11
CA VAL A 169 3.05 12.62 21.94
C VAL A 169 1.56 12.93 21.98
N ARG A 170 1.11 13.81 22.89
CA ARG A 170 -0.29 14.22 23.00
C ARG A 170 -0.85 14.85 21.71
N GLU A 171 -0.02 15.63 21.00
CA GLU A 171 -0.42 16.35 19.78
C GLU A 171 -0.41 15.38 18.59
N LEU A 172 0.55 14.45 18.57
CA LEU A 172 0.58 13.36 17.61
C LEU A 172 -0.62 12.43 17.76
N GLU A 173 -0.96 12.01 18.99
CA GLU A 173 -2.15 11.21 19.28
C GLU A 173 -3.43 11.89 18.84
N ALA A 174 -3.62 13.18 19.20
CA ALA A 174 -4.78 13.95 18.78
C ALA A 174 -4.91 13.98 17.24
N TRP A 175 -3.80 14.19 16.53
CA TRP A 175 -3.78 14.20 15.07
C TRP A 175 -4.14 12.83 14.46
N MET A 176 -3.69 11.74 15.08
CA MET A 176 -3.92 10.36 14.64
C MET A 176 -5.35 9.86 14.87
N ARG A 177 -6.17 10.55 15.67
CA ARG A 177 -7.58 10.17 15.87
C ARG A 177 -8.43 10.42 14.61
N PRO A 178 -9.55 9.68 14.45
CA PRO A 178 -10.51 9.94 13.39
C PRO A 178 -10.96 11.40 13.42
N PHE A 179 -11.11 11.98 12.24
CA PHE A 179 -11.57 13.35 12.07
C PHE A 179 -13.00 13.35 11.53
N ASP A 180 -13.92 13.99 12.26
CA ASP A 180 -15.31 14.16 11.80
C ASP A 180 -15.40 15.39 10.88
N PHE A 181 -15.56 15.15 9.57
CA PHE A 181 -15.70 16.21 8.57
C PHE A 181 -17.00 17.01 8.70
N ASP A 182 -18.06 16.40 9.25
CA ASP A 182 -19.37 17.02 9.41
C ASP A 182 -19.43 17.90 10.67
N HIS A 183 -18.60 17.60 11.67
CA HIS A 183 -18.52 18.34 12.93
C HIS A 183 -17.07 18.66 13.32
N PRO A 184 -16.37 19.50 12.55
CA PRO A 184 -14.98 19.83 12.84
C PRO A 184 -14.90 20.61 14.17
N SER A 185 -14.42 19.95 15.23
CA SER A 185 -14.02 20.62 16.47
C SER A 185 -12.73 21.45 16.30
N GLU A 186 -12.04 21.27 15.17
CA GLU A 186 -10.75 21.87 14.83
C GLU A 186 -10.74 22.32 13.34
N PRO A 187 -9.83 23.22 12.94
CA PRO A 187 -9.67 23.59 11.53
C PRO A 187 -9.44 22.37 10.64
N ARG A 188 -10.01 22.40 9.42
CA ARG A 188 -9.87 21.30 8.46
C ARG A 188 -8.39 21.08 8.10
N ASP A 189 -7.86 19.94 8.51
CA ASP A 189 -6.56 19.44 8.08
C ASP A 189 -6.76 18.25 7.15
N PHE A 190 -6.68 18.51 5.83
CA PHE A 190 -6.83 17.48 4.79
C PHE A 190 -5.71 16.45 4.77
N GLN A 191 -4.68 16.60 5.62
CA GLN A 191 -3.62 15.62 5.77
C GLN A 191 -3.98 14.52 6.78
N ARG A 192 -5.03 14.73 7.59
CA ARG A 192 -5.49 13.75 8.58
C ARG A 192 -6.24 12.59 7.92
N SER A 193 -6.11 11.42 8.53
CA SER A 193 -6.90 10.26 8.15
C SER A 193 -8.34 10.40 8.65
N GLU A 194 -9.32 10.23 7.77
CA GLU A 194 -10.75 10.24 8.12
C GLU A 194 -11.06 9.17 9.19
N ALA A 195 -10.62 7.94 8.95
CA ALA A 195 -10.83 6.84 9.89
C ALA A 195 -9.78 6.77 11.02
N GLY A 196 -8.77 7.64 10.99
CA GLY A 196 -7.71 7.71 12.00
C GLY A 196 -6.68 6.59 11.92
N PHE A 197 -5.47 6.87 12.40
CA PHE A 197 -4.42 5.87 12.66
C PHE A 197 -4.56 5.21 14.03
N LEU A 198 -5.34 5.78 14.95
CA LEU A 198 -5.66 5.23 16.26
C LEU A 198 -7.18 5.20 16.44
N GLY A 199 -7.73 4.17 17.09
CA GLY A 199 -9.14 4.18 17.45
C GLY A 199 -9.45 5.21 18.54
N PRO A 200 -10.71 5.57 18.83
CA PRO A 200 -11.05 6.71 19.68
C PRO A 200 -10.51 6.68 21.12
N LYS A 201 -10.28 5.48 21.68
CA LYS A 201 -9.86 5.27 23.07
C LYS A 201 -8.45 4.68 23.22
N ASP A 202 -7.75 4.53 22.10
CA ASP A 202 -6.48 3.83 22.09
C ASP A 202 -5.32 4.72 22.60
N SER A 203 -4.19 4.19 23.05
CA SER A 203 -3.00 5.00 23.32
C SER A 203 -1.93 4.69 22.29
N LEU A 204 -1.28 5.72 21.74
CA LEU A 204 -0.15 5.56 20.82
C LEU A 204 0.97 4.77 21.49
N LEU A 205 1.43 5.23 22.67
CA LEU A 205 2.54 4.59 23.37
C LEU A 205 2.14 3.22 23.91
N GLY A 206 0.92 3.07 24.42
CA GLY A 206 0.39 1.77 24.87
C GLY A 206 0.36 0.75 23.72
N THR A 207 -0.14 1.16 22.55
CA THR A 207 -0.13 0.33 21.34
C THR A 207 1.27 -0.04 20.89
N MET A 208 2.16 0.95 20.74
CA MET A 208 3.54 0.71 20.31
C MET A 208 4.28 -0.21 21.28
N ALA A 209 4.09 -0.03 22.59
CA ALA A 209 4.72 -0.84 23.63
C ALA A 209 4.22 -2.29 23.59
N ARG A 210 2.91 -2.51 23.44
CA ARG A 210 2.30 -3.84 23.31
C ARG A 210 2.86 -4.56 22.09
N ASP A 211 2.87 -3.89 20.95
CA ASP A 211 3.31 -4.48 19.68
C ASP A 211 4.83 -4.74 19.67
N ASN A 212 5.63 -3.86 20.29
CA ASN A 212 7.06 -4.08 20.51
C ASN A 212 7.32 -5.35 21.31
N GLU A 213 6.56 -5.59 22.38
CA GLU A 213 6.74 -6.78 23.21
C GLU A 213 6.37 -8.07 22.45
N VAL A 214 5.30 -8.05 21.65
CA VAL A 214 4.94 -9.18 20.78
C VAL A 214 6.08 -9.47 19.81
N VAL A 215 6.53 -8.49 19.04
CA VAL A 215 7.58 -8.66 18.01
C VAL A 215 8.87 -9.18 18.61
N ARG A 216 9.31 -8.61 19.74
CA ARG A 216 10.54 -9.03 20.43
C ARG A 216 10.45 -10.46 20.96
N ARG A 217 9.34 -10.86 21.58
CA ARG A 217 9.16 -12.23 22.09
C ARG A 217 9.07 -13.28 20.99
N LEU A 218 8.64 -12.88 19.79
CA LEU A 218 8.67 -13.73 18.60
C LEU A 218 10.07 -13.89 17.99
N GLY A 219 11.10 -13.21 18.52
CA GLY A 219 12.45 -13.26 17.97
C GLY A 219 12.57 -12.54 16.62
N LEU A 220 11.72 -11.54 16.41
CA LEU A 220 11.67 -10.71 15.21
C LEU A 220 12.08 -9.27 15.53
N THR A 221 12.40 -8.50 14.50
CA THR A 221 12.55 -7.05 14.58
C THR A 221 11.46 -6.34 13.79
N HIS A 222 11.16 -5.09 14.13
CA HIS A 222 10.21 -4.28 13.36
C HIS A 222 10.67 -4.06 11.92
N ALA A 223 11.98 -3.93 11.69
CA ALA A 223 12.54 -3.80 10.34
C ALA A 223 12.27 -5.04 9.48
N GLU A 224 12.37 -6.24 10.04
CA GLU A 224 12.06 -7.49 9.32
C GLU A 224 10.58 -7.58 8.94
N VAL A 225 9.69 -7.25 9.87
CA VAL A 225 8.23 -7.27 9.62
C VAL A 225 7.84 -6.19 8.62
N GLY A 226 8.37 -4.97 8.79
CA GLY A 226 8.11 -3.84 7.89
C GLY A 226 8.65 -4.09 6.48
N GLU A 227 9.79 -4.75 6.36
CA GLU A 227 10.35 -5.15 5.08
C GLU A 227 9.45 -6.14 4.34
N ALA A 228 8.99 -7.20 5.01
CA ALA A 228 8.10 -8.18 4.38
C ALA A 228 6.83 -7.52 3.81
N VAL A 229 6.23 -6.61 4.58
CA VAL A 229 5.07 -5.81 4.16
C VAL A 229 5.44 -4.92 2.97
N ARG A 230 6.52 -4.15 3.06
CA ARG A 230 6.93 -3.18 2.03
C ARG A 230 7.28 -3.86 0.71
N MET A 231 7.94 -5.02 0.73
CA MET A 231 8.23 -5.82 -0.46
C MET A 231 6.94 -6.19 -1.19
N ALA A 232 5.95 -6.72 -0.46
CA ALA A 232 4.67 -7.13 -1.03
C ALA A 232 3.84 -5.95 -1.57
N THR A 233 3.68 -4.88 -0.78
CA THR A 233 2.89 -3.71 -1.22
C THR A 233 3.55 -2.99 -2.38
N THR A 234 4.88 -2.85 -2.37
CA THR A 234 5.64 -2.20 -3.47
C THR A 234 5.56 -3.01 -4.77
N ALA A 235 5.70 -4.35 -4.69
CA ALA A 235 5.55 -5.21 -5.85
C ALA A 235 4.20 -5.00 -6.53
N SER A 236 3.14 -4.83 -5.74
CA SER A 236 1.81 -4.55 -6.26
C SER A 236 1.62 -3.14 -6.76
N ALA A 237 2.00 -2.14 -5.96
CA ALA A 237 1.83 -0.73 -6.28
C ALA A 237 2.54 -0.36 -7.59
N ARG A 238 3.77 -0.84 -7.77
CA ARG A 238 4.62 -0.48 -8.91
C ARG A 238 4.41 -1.35 -10.12
N PHE A 239 4.17 -2.64 -9.92
CA PHE A 239 4.17 -3.61 -11.02
C PHE A 239 2.83 -4.31 -11.23
N GLY A 240 1.80 -4.02 -10.42
CA GLY A 240 0.50 -4.67 -10.56
C GLY A 240 0.51 -6.15 -10.17
N VAL A 241 1.49 -6.59 -9.37
CA VAL A 241 1.57 -7.97 -8.87
C VAL A 241 0.33 -8.29 -8.04
N ARG A 242 -0.34 -9.38 -8.42
CA ARG A 242 -1.48 -9.98 -7.68
C ARG A 242 -1.13 -11.34 -7.09
N ASP A 243 -0.23 -12.07 -7.74
CA ASP A 243 0.30 -13.34 -7.26
C ASP A 243 1.75 -13.12 -6.81
N TYR A 244 1.90 -12.74 -5.54
CA TYR A 244 3.17 -12.41 -4.94
C TYR A 244 3.92 -13.68 -4.50
N VAL A 245 5.20 -13.76 -4.83
CA VAL A 245 6.12 -14.80 -4.33
C VAL A 245 7.06 -14.13 -3.34
N GLY A 246 6.99 -14.54 -2.08
CA GLY A 246 7.84 -14.03 -1.01
C GLY A 246 9.06 -14.93 -0.74
N PRO A 247 9.87 -14.60 0.29
CA PRO A 247 10.99 -15.44 0.73
C PRO A 247 10.57 -16.90 0.92
N GLY A 248 11.48 -17.85 0.67
CA GLY A 248 11.18 -19.28 0.82
C GLY A 248 10.17 -19.82 -0.21
N GLU A 249 9.94 -19.12 -1.32
CA GLU A 249 8.95 -19.46 -2.36
C GLU A 249 7.49 -19.51 -1.85
N HIS A 250 7.21 -18.89 -0.70
CA HIS A 250 5.84 -18.78 -0.18
C HIS A 250 5.01 -17.92 -1.13
N ARG A 251 3.78 -18.35 -1.41
CA ARG A 251 2.90 -17.71 -2.40
C ARG A 251 1.71 -17.06 -1.73
N TYR A 252 1.41 -15.86 -2.21
CA TYR A 252 0.36 -15.02 -1.67
C TYR A 252 -0.52 -14.50 -2.78
N LYS A 253 -1.81 -14.36 -2.48
CA LYS A 253 -2.72 -13.54 -3.27
C LYS A 253 -2.72 -12.15 -2.67
N LEU A 254 -2.65 -11.14 -3.52
CA LEU A 254 -2.70 -9.75 -3.12
C LEU A 254 -3.80 -9.03 -3.90
N GLU A 255 -4.69 -8.39 -3.16
CA GLU A 255 -5.76 -7.56 -3.70
C GLU A 255 -5.50 -6.12 -3.29
N SER A 256 -5.43 -5.20 -4.24
CA SER A 256 -5.22 -3.78 -3.97
C SER A 256 -6.50 -2.97 -4.22
N ARG A 257 -6.68 -1.92 -3.42
CA ARG A 257 -7.73 -0.92 -3.56
C ARG A 257 -7.09 0.45 -3.49
N GLY A 258 -6.89 1.06 -4.65
CA GLY A 258 -6.42 2.44 -4.74
C GLY A 258 -7.53 3.43 -4.40
N SER A 259 -7.17 4.50 -3.72
CA SER A 259 -8.00 5.67 -3.51
C SER A 259 -7.47 6.86 -4.33
N MET A 260 -8.33 7.86 -4.57
CA MET A 260 -7.93 9.11 -5.25
C MET A 260 -7.20 10.08 -4.30
N GLY A 261 -7.27 9.83 -2.99
CA GLY A 261 -6.61 10.63 -1.96
C GLY A 261 -5.20 10.11 -1.66
N VAL A 262 -4.40 10.98 -1.05
CA VAL A 262 -3.09 10.60 -0.51
C VAL A 262 -3.17 10.72 1.00
N GLN A 263 -2.87 9.63 1.69
CA GLN A 263 -2.71 9.60 3.13
C GLN A 263 -1.23 9.85 3.45
N VAL A 264 -0.94 10.90 4.24
CA VAL A 264 0.42 11.13 4.74
C VAL A 264 0.66 10.35 6.03
N SER A 265 1.92 9.98 6.24
CA SER A 265 2.41 9.38 7.47
C SER A 265 2.19 10.33 8.67
N PRO A 266 1.68 9.83 9.80
CA PRO A 266 1.45 10.64 10.99
C PRO A 266 2.74 11.17 11.61
N PHE A 267 3.87 10.53 11.32
CA PHE A 267 5.16 10.86 11.92
C PHE A 267 5.86 12.05 11.23
N GLY A 268 5.31 12.62 10.16
CA GLY A 268 5.91 13.80 9.51
C GLY A 268 7.24 13.51 8.81
N ASP A 269 7.43 12.29 8.32
CA ASP A 269 8.67 11.84 7.67
C ASP A 269 8.60 11.87 6.14
N GLY A 270 7.60 12.54 5.59
CA GLY A 270 7.36 12.63 4.15
C GLY A 270 6.79 11.35 3.52
N GLY A 271 6.57 10.29 4.31
CA GLY A 271 5.89 9.09 3.83
C GLY A 271 4.45 9.40 3.43
N ALA A 272 4.00 8.85 2.31
CA ALA A 272 2.65 9.00 1.82
C ALA A 272 2.22 7.75 1.04
N GLY A 273 0.94 7.43 1.06
CA GLY A 273 0.37 6.28 0.35
C GLY A 273 -1.09 6.51 -0.03
N SER A 274 -1.58 5.80 -1.04
CA SER A 274 -2.96 5.97 -1.54
C SER A 274 -3.73 4.66 -1.70
N SER A 275 -3.14 3.54 -1.32
CA SER A 275 -3.69 2.21 -1.55
C SER A 275 -3.77 1.38 -0.28
N ASP A 276 -4.84 0.61 -0.19
CA ASP A 276 -4.99 -0.48 0.78
C ASP A 276 -4.84 -1.82 0.06
N TYR A 277 -4.40 -2.82 0.82
CA TYR A 277 -4.14 -4.16 0.32
C TYR A 277 -4.76 -5.20 1.25
N VAL A 278 -5.18 -6.32 0.68
CA VAL A 278 -5.42 -7.56 1.41
C VAL A 278 -4.44 -8.59 0.89
N LEU A 279 -3.56 -9.06 1.76
CA LEU A 279 -2.62 -10.14 1.49
C LEU A 279 -3.16 -11.43 2.09
N THR A 280 -3.24 -12.49 1.29
CA THR A 280 -3.69 -13.82 1.72
C THR A 280 -2.62 -14.86 1.40
N SER A 281 -2.15 -15.63 2.39
CA SER A 281 -1.32 -16.82 2.13
C SER A 281 -2.14 -17.85 1.35
N LYS A 282 -1.61 -18.32 0.22
CA LYS A 282 -2.27 -19.37 -0.57
C LYS A 282 -2.21 -20.74 0.11
N ARG A 283 -1.25 -20.96 1.02
CA ARG A 283 -1.11 -22.23 1.74
C ARG A 283 -2.04 -22.30 2.95
N THR A 284 -2.04 -21.26 3.79
CA THR A 284 -2.76 -21.28 5.07
C THR A 284 -4.14 -20.64 5.00
N GLY A 285 -4.40 -19.80 3.99
CA GLY A 285 -5.61 -18.97 3.91
C GLY A 285 -5.62 -17.79 4.88
N SER A 286 -4.60 -17.64 5.74
CA SER A 286 -4.45 -16.48 6.63
C SER A 286 -4.36 -15.21 5.80
N SER A 287 -5.02 -14.16 6.27
CA SER A 287 -5.09 -12.88 5.56
C SER A 287 -4.87 -11.70 6.50
N VAL A 288 -4.28 -10.64 5.97
CA VAL A 288 -4.07 -9.38 6.69
C VAL A 288 -4.35 -8.19 5.78
N GLY A 289 -5.06 -7.20 6.31
CA GLY A 289 -5.21 -5.89 5.67
C GLY A 289 -3.97 -5.05 5.90
N LEU A 290 -3.47 -4.37 4.87
CA LEU A 290 -2.26 -3.55 4.88
C LEU A 290 -2.55 -2.22 4.19
N SER A 291 -1.94 -1.14 4.66
CA SER A 291 -1.87 0.11 3.90
C SER A 291 -0.52 0.22 3.20
N ASP A 292 -0.45 1.04 2.14
CA ASP A 292 0.81 1.37 1.46
C ASP A 292 1.86 1.96 2.44
N LEU A 293 1.39 2.68 3.46
CA LEU A 293 2.21 3.24 4.54
C LEU A 293 2.70 2.19 5.55
N ALA A 294 2.00 1.06 5.71
CA ALA A 294 2.20 0.13 6.83
C ALA A 294 3.65 -0.35 6.92
N GLY A 295 4.27 -0.77 5.81
CA GLY A 295 5.64 -1.27 5.81
C GLY A 295 6.65 -0.23 6.32
N SER A 296 6.46 1.05 5.95
CA SER A 296 7.33 2.13 6.39
C SER A 296 7.11 2.50 7.87
N MET A 297 5.85 2.57 8.33
CA MET A 297 5.53 2.89 9.72
C MET A 297 5.99 1.78 10.67
N ILE A 298 5.81 0.53 10.27
CA ILE A 298 6.29 -0.64 11.00
C ILE A 298 7.81 -0.62 11.06
N GLY A 299 8.50 -0.58 9.92
CA GLY A 299 9.97 -0.68 9.89
C GLY A 299 10.66 0.47 10.61
N ARG A 300 10.11 1.68 10.55
CA ARG A 300 10.72 2.88 11.13
C ARG A 300 10.35 3.14 12.59
N TYR A 301 9.10 2.90 12.98
CA TYR A 301 8.60 3.28 14.30
C TYR A 301 8.05 2.11 15.12
N GLY A 302 7.95 0.91 14.56
CA GLY A 302 7.26 -0.20 15.22
C GLY A 302 5.76 0.07 15.41
N PHE A 303 5.16 0.89 14.54
CA PHE A 303 3.76 1.29 14.65
C PHE A 303 2.87 0.50 13.68
N TYR A 304 1.95 -0.28 14.24
CA TYR A 304 1.04 -1.20 13.52
C TYR A 304 -0.39 -0.65 13.40
N GLN A 305 -0.56 0.66 13.61
CA GLN A 305 -1.84 1.35 13.72
C GLN A 305 -2.65 0.90 14.95
N GLY A 306 -3.56 1.71 15.44
CA GLY A 306 -4.22 1.47 16.72
C GLY A 306 -5.35 0.46 16.70
N ALA A 307 -5.74 -0.08 17.85
CA ALA A 307 -6.97 -0.84 17.96
C ALA A 307 -8.18 0.05 17.65
N GLY A 308 -9.15 -0.47 16.89
CA GLY A 308 -10.39 0.23 16.55
C GLY A 308 -10.31 1.16 15.34
N THR A 309 -9.16 1.27 14.65
CA THR A 309 -9.11 1.77 13.27
C THR A 309 -9.28 0.62 12.28
N PRO A 310 -9.98 0.82 11.13
CA PRO A 310 -10.06 -0.20 10.08
C PRO A 310 -8.69 -0.52 9.45
N TYR A 311 -7.67 0.30 9.69
CA TYR A 311 -6.33 0.11 9.15
C TYR A 311 -5.40 -0.70 10.06
N ARG A 312 -5.86 -1.18 11.23
CA ARG A 312 -5.02 -1.98 12.13
C ARG A 312 -4.46 -3.21 11.42
N SER A 313 -3.13 -3.33 11.39
CA SER A 313 -2.41 -4.51 10.91
C SER A 313 -1.59 -5.09 12.06
N ALA A 314 -2.23 -5.75 13.03
CA ALA A 314 -1.54 -6.22 14.24
C ALA A 314 -0.32 -7.11 13.90
N PRO A 315 0.79 -7.04 14.67
CA PRO A 315 2.02 -7.76 14.33
C PRO A 315 1.79 -9.27 14.21
N GLU A 316 0.96 -9.87 15.07
CA GLU A 316 0.63 -11.29 15.02
C GLU A 316 -0.12 -11.70 13.74
N ASP A 317 -0.96 -10.83 13.18
CA ASP A 317 -1.70 -11.13 11.95
C ASP A 317 -0.80 -11.06 10.72
N ILE A 318 0.12 -10.08 10.70
CA ILE A 318 1.16 -9.99 9.69
C ILE A 318 2.06 -11.23 9.76
N VAL A 319 2.57 -11.57 10.95
CA VAL A 319 3.48 -12.71 11.13
C VAL A 319 2.81 -14.02 10.75
N ARG A 320 1.55 -14.26 11.15
CA ARG A 320 0.76 -15.45 10.76
C ARG A 320 0.52 -15.54 9.26
N THR A 321 0.38 -14.39 8.58
CA THR A 321 0.15 -14.36 7.14
C THR A 321 1.45 -14.62 6.39
N PHE A 322 2.55 -13.94 6.74
CA PHE A 322 3.86 -14.14 6.12
C PHE A 322 4.54 -15.41 6.68
N GLU A 323 4.34 -16.52 5.99
CA GLU A 323 4.84 -17.85 6.38
C GLU A 323 6.31 -17.90 6.85
N HIS A 324 7.25 -17.27 6.15
CA HIS A 324 8.66 -17.23 6.58
C HIS A 324 8.84 -16.55 7.96
N LEU A 325 8.02 -15.56 8.30
CA LEU A 325 8.00 -14.94 9.63
C LEU A 325 7.34 -15.88 10.64
N THR A 326 6.26 -16.58 10.27
CA THR A 326 5.64 -17.61 11.12
C THR A 326 6.65 -18.69 11.50
N GLU A 327 7.40 -19.19 10.52
CA GLU A 327 8.42 -20.22 10.72
C GLU A 327 9.53 -19.74 11.65
N LYS A 328 10.04 -18.52 11.42
CA LYS A 328 11.04 -17.90 12.29
C LYS A 328 10.51 -17.68 13.72
N ALA A 329 9.23 -17.35 13.88
CA ALA A 329 8.57 -17.13 15.17
C ALA A 329 8.23 -18.42 15.94
N GLY A 330 8.57 -19.59 15.39
CA GLY A 330 8.31 -20.89 16.03
C GLY A 330 6.89 -21.43 15.81
N GLY A 331 6.17 -20.93 14.79
CA GLY A 331 4.87 -21.45 14.37
C GLY A 331 3.65 -20.79 15.04
N PRO A 332 2.43 -21.12 14.56
CA PRO A 332 1.18 -20.47 14.96
C PRO A 332 0.85 -20.62 16.45
N ASP A 333 1.13 -21.78 17.05
CA ASP A 333 0.84 -22.03 18.47
C ASP A 333 1.71 -21.16 19.38
N ARG A 334 3.00 -21.03 19.03
CA ARG A 334 3.93 -20.17 19.76
C ARG A 334 3.52 -18.70 19.66
N ILE A 335 3.10 -18.25 18.47
CA ILE A 335 2.56 -16.91 18.26
C ILE A 335 1.35 -16.68 19.17
N ALA A 336 0.36 -17.59 19.16
CA ALA A 336 -0.83 -17.46 19.99
C ALA A 336 -0.51 -17.42 21.49
N GLN A 337 0.42 -18.26 21.95
CA GLN A 337 0.89 -18.24 23.34
C GLN A 337 1.47 -16.88 23.72
N ILE A 338 2.42 -16.37 22.92
CA ILE A 338 3.08 -15.09 23.20
C ILE A 338 2.07 -13.94 23.22
N VAL A 339 1.15 -13.90 22.25
CA VAL A 339 0.10 -12.87 22.19
C VAL A 339 -0.76 -12.88 23.45
N ASN A 340 -1.22 -14.06 23.89
CA ASN A 340 -2.01 -14.18 25.12
C ASN A 340 -1.25 -13.70 26.36
N GLU A 341 0.04 -14.03 26.48
CA GLU A 341 0.88 -13.57 27.59
C GLU A 341 1.07 -12.05 27.60
N VAL A 342 1.33 -11.47 26.42
CA VAL A 342 1.51 -10.01 26.26
C VAL A 342 0.20 -9.28 26.53
N ASP A 343 -0.92 -9.73 25.98
CA ASP A 343 -2.22 -9.10 26.17
C ASP A 343 -2.65 -9.13 27.65
N ALA A 344 -2.38 -10.23 28.37
CA ALA A 344 -2.63 -10.31 29.81
C ALA A 344 -1.77 -9.31 30.60
N HIS A 345 -0.51 -9.13 30.21
CA HIS A 345 0.39 -8.15 30.83
C HIS A 345 -0.11 -6.72 30.62
N PHE A 346 -0.39 -6.31 29.38
CA PHE A 346 -0.85 -4.96 29.07
C PHE A 346 -2.25 -4.67 29.61
N SER A 347 -3.15 -5.66 29.64
CA SER A 347 -4.45 -5.52 30.32
C SER A 347 -4.30 -5.21 31.82
N THR A 348 -3.29 -5.78 32.47
CA THR A 348 -3.00 -5.52 33.88
C THR A 348 -2.43 -4.11 34.07
N LEU A 349 -1.50 -3.67 33.20
CA LEU A 349 -0.96 -2.31 33.23
C LEU A 349 -2.07 -1.26 33.04
N ASP A 350 -2.97 -1.46 32.08
CA ASP A 350 -4.10 -0.57 31.83
C ASP A 350 -5.05 -0.50 33.04
N ALA A 351 -5.32 -1.64 33.69
CA ALA A 351 -6.13 -1.67 34.90
C ALA A 351 -5.48 -0.87 36.04
N LEU A 352 -4.17 -1.03 36.26
CA LEU A 352 -3.42 -0.28 37.26
C LEU A 352 -3.40 1.22 36.97
N ALA A 353 -3.17 1.61 35.71
CA ALA A 353 -3.18 3.01 35.29
C ALA A 353 -4.56 3.66 35.54
N ARG A 354 -5.65 2.95 35.23
CA ARG A 354 -7.02 3.43 35.52
C ARG A 354 -7.31 3.54 37.02
N SER A 355 -6.77 2.64 37.85
CA SER A 355 -6.93 2.73 39.31
C SER A 355 -6.08 3.82 39.96
N ALA A 356 -4.94 4.17 39.35
CA ALA A 356 -4.04 5.21 39.83
C ALA A 356 -4.44 6.62 39.38
N ALA A 357 -5.18 6.75 38.28
CA ALA A 357 -5.72 8.02 37.84
C ALA A 357 -6.54 8.64 39.00
N PRO A 358 -6.21 9.86 39.46
CA PRO A 358 -6.97 10.50 40.52
C PRO A 358 -8.41 10.49 40.08
N ALA A 359 -9.31 9.90 40.89
CA ALA A 359 -10.73 9.87 40.60
C ALA A 359 -11.10 11.31 40.22
N GLU A 360 -11.32 11.55 38.93
CA GLU A 360 -11.75 12.84 38.46
C GLU A 360 -13.01 13.05 39.25
N ARG A 361 -12.93 13.93 40.25
CA ARG A 361 -14.10 14.36 40.98
C ARG A 361 -14.87 15.00 39.87
N HIS A 362 -15.83 14.26 39.32
CA HIS A 362 -16.96 14.81 38.64
C HIS A 362 -17.57 15.72 39.69
N THR A 363 -17.03 16.94 39.77
CA THR A 363 -17.71 18.06 40.35
C THR A 363 -18.92 18.14 39.46
N SER A 364 -19.98 17.46 39.88
CA SER A 364 -21.32 17.67 39.38
C SER A 364 -21.47 19.17 39.51
N ALA A 365 -21.33 19.88 38.39
CA ALA A 365 -21.53 21.31 38.38
C ALA A 365 -22.89 21.49 39.05
N PRO A 366 -22.99 22.26 40.15
CA PRO A 366 -24.25 22.43 40.87
C PRO A 366 -25.27 22.84 39.81
N GLY A 367 -26.32 22.02 39.68
CA GLY A 367 -27.26 22.09 38.57
C GLY A 367 -27.64 23.53 38.30
N LEU A 368 -27.10 24.09 37.22
CA LEU A 368 -27.65 25.27 36.60
C LEU A 368 -29.05 24.84 36.20
N ALA A 369 -30.03 25.28 37.00
CA ALA A 369 -31.44 25.07 36.75
C ALA A 369 -31.68 25.39 35.27
N ASP A 370 -32.20 24.39 34.56
CA ASP A 370 -32.55 24.42 33.16
C ASP A 370 -33.50 25.60 32.94
N THR A 371 -32.97 26.77 32.59
CA THR A 371 -33.78 27.91 32.20
C THR A 371 -34.43 27.52 30.89
N ALA A 372 -35.72 27.17 30.98
CA ALA A 372 -36.57 26.80 29.88
C ALA A 372 -36.22 27.63 28.63
N ARG A 373 -35.65 26.97 27.61
CA ARG A 373 -35.51 27.54 26.28
C ARG A 373 -36.92 27.78 25.74
N THR A 374 -37.41 29.01 25.90
CA THR A 374 -38.52 29.53 25.13
C THR A 374 -38.01 29.90 23.75
N ASP A 375 -38.77 29.58 22.72
CA ASP A 375 -38.63 30.20 21.40
C ASP A 375 -38.91 31.71 21.50
N GLY A 376 -38.57 32.47 20.46
CA GLY A 376 -38.70 33.95 20.41
C GLY A 376 -40.12 34.49 20.67
N ASP A 377 -41.11 33.61 20.77
CA ASP A 377 -42.52 33.92 21.05
C ASP A 377 -43.01 33.41 22.43
N GLY A 378 -42.11 32.89 23.29
CA GLY A 378 -42.43 32.56 24.68
C GLY A 378 -43.20 31.26 24.90
N ARG A 379 -43.15 30.28 23.97
CA ARG A 379 -43.85 28.99 24.10
C ARG A 379 -42.87 27.83 24.40
N PRO A 380 -43.32 26.82 25.17
CA PRO A 380 -42.50 25.63 25.42
C PRO A 380 -42.40 24.77 24.15
N ALA A 381 -41.17 24.41 23.76
CA ALA A 381 -40.90 23.62 22.56
C ALA A 381 -41.48 22.20 22.68
N HIS A 382 -42.48 21.87 21.84
CA HIS A 382 -42.98 20.51 21.70
C HIS A 382 -42.00 19.64 20.90
N THR A 383 -41.30 18.72 21.57
CA THR A 383 -40.51 17.68 20.92
C THR A 383 -41.44 16.63 20.30
N THR A 384 -41.64 16.71 18.99
CA THR A 384 -42.28 15.65 18.20
C THR A 384 -41.28 14.51 17.97
N GLY A 385 -41.43 13.43 18.75
CA GLY A 385 -40.64 12.21 18.57
C GLY A 385 -40.93 11.57 17.21
N LYS A 386 -39.95 11.58 16.31
CA LYS A 386 -39.94 10.71 15.13
C LYS A 386 -39.46 9.33 15.55
N GLN A 387 -40.39 8.38 15.65
CA GLN A 387 -40.08 6.95 15.64
C GLN A 387 -39.50 6.58 14.27
N GLY A 388 -38.26 6.10 14.24
CA GLY A 388 -37.67 5.48 13.05
C GLY A 388 -38.28 4.09 12.78
N PRO A 389 -38.29 3.63 11.51
CA PRO A 389 -38.87 2.35 11.16
C PRO A 389 -37.99 1.17 11.64
N ASP A 390 -38.68 0.17 12.18
CA ASP A 390 -38.16 -1.14 12.60
C ASP A 390 -37.63 -1.91 11.37
N ILE A 391 -36.31 -2.09 11.26
CA ILE A 391 -35.70 -2.93 10.22
C ILE A 391 -35.38 -4.30 10.83
N ARG A 392 -36.24 -5.27 10.53
CA ARG A 392 -35.97 -6.70 10.70
C ARG A 392 -35.32 -7.28 9.45
N GLY A 393 -34.19 -7.94 9.66
CA GLY A 393 -33.80 -9.16 8.94
C GLY A 393 -32.88 -9.01 7.74
N ARG A 394 -31.63 -9.48 7.88
CA ARG A 394 -31.12 -10.71 7.26
C ARG A 394 -29.80 -11.13 7.90
#